data_AF-A0A9P8ASJ4-F1
#
_entry.id   AF-A0A9P8ASJ4-F1
#
_cell.length_a   1.000
_cell.length_b   1.000
_cell.length_c   1.000
_cell.angle_alpha   90.00
_cell.angle_beta   90.00
_cell.angle_gamma   90.00
#
_symmetry.space_group_name_H-M   'P 1'
#
loop_
_entity.id
_entity.type
_entity.pdbx_description
1 polymer ?
#
loop_
_entity_poly.entity_id
_entity_poly.type
_entity_poly.pdbx_seq_one_letter_code
_entity_poly.pdbx_strand_id
1 'polypeptide(L)'
;MTIFPFQGLKALPYAKRVTITASSLGPNFSGMVLELPGKPRTLYVDGKSAQSVSLRESVVALLDLADEQLACSALIIVLERSSPTLSQLLHSLMYAGGSVVTKPPFDVDPAFVLVGLEI
;
A
#
# COMPACT_ATOMS: atom_id res chain seq x y z
N MET A 1 6.68 -11.36 0.81
CA MET A 1 5.29 -11.21 0.36
C MET A 1 5.32 -10.95 -1.14
N THR A 2 4.58 -11.72 -1.94
CA THR A 2 4.52 -11.54 -3.39
C THR A 2 3.09 -11.18 -3.77
N ILE A 3 2.84 -9.90 -4.04
CA ILE A 3 1.49 -9.37 -4.32
C ILE A 3 1.01 -9.80 -5.72
N PHE A 4 1.95 -9.91 -6.66
CA PHE A 4 1.71 -10.27 -8.07
C PHE A 4 2.39 -11.61 -8.39
N PRO A 5 1.86 -12.76 -7.95
CA PRO A 5 2.55 -14.06 -8.06
C PRO A 5 2.80 -14.49 -9.50
N PHE A 6 1.88 -14.20 -10.42
CA PHE A 6 2.00 -14.60 -11.84
C PHE A 6 2.58 -13.50 -12.75
N GLN A 7 2.50 -12.24 -12.31
CA GLN A 7 2.89 -11.07 -13.11
C GLN A 7 4.04 -10.27 -12.49
N GLY A 8 4.68 -10.76 -11.42
CA GLY A 8 5.76 -10.08 -10.72
C GLY A 8 6.95 -9.72 -11.62
N LEU A 9 7.32 -10.59 -12.56
CA LEU A 9 8.36 -10.32 -13.56
C LEU A 9 7.99 -9.18 -14.52
N LYS A 10 6.70 -8.98 -14.79
CA LYS A 10 6.20 -7.87 -15.62
C LYS A 10 6.11 -6.56 -14.84
N ALA A 11 5.87 -6.64 -13.52
CA ALA A 11 5.83 -5.48 -12.64
C ALA A 11 7.24 -4.99 -12.23
N LEU A 12 8.22 -5.89 -12.16
CA LEU A 12 9.59 -5.62 -11.69
C LEU A 12 10.29 -4.43 -12.38
N PRO A 13 10.23 -4.24 -13.71
CA PRO A 13 10.85 -3.09 -14.38
C PRO A 13 10.30 -1.73 -13.93
N TYR A 14 9.09 -1.74 -13.37
CA TYR A 14 8.35 -0.57 -12.93
C TYR A 14 8.37 -0.42 -11.40
N ALA A 15 8.94 -1.39 -10.68
CA ALA A 15 8.90 -1.46 -9.23
C ALA A 15 10.23 -1.00 -8.63
N LYS A 16 10.17 0.03 -7.78
CA LYS A 16 11.29 0.51 -6.98
C LYS A 16 10.99 0.29 -5.51
N ARG A 17 11.78 -0.55 -4.84
CA ARG A 17 11.66 -0.76 -3.41
C ARG A 17 12.04 0.50 -2.64
N VAL A 18 11.24 0.85 -1.64
CA VAL A 18 11.50 1.96 -0.72
C VAL A 18 11.51 1.44 0.72
N THR A 19 12.54 1.83 1.46
CA THR A 19 12.60 1.58 2.91
C THR A 19 12.05 2.82 3.59
N ILE A 20 11.01 2.65 4.41
CA ILE A 20 10.33 3.75 5.07
C ILE A 20 10.85 3.80 6.51
N THR A 21 11.66 4.81 6.80
CA THR A 21 12.14 5.10 8.15
C THR A 21 11.41 6.34 8.66
N ALA A 22 10.34 6.15 9.42
CA ALA A 22 9.72 7.24 10.17
C ALA A 22 9.65 6.87 11.65
N SER A 23 10.00 7.81 12.51
CA SER A 23 9.94 7.68 13.97
C SER A 23 8.52 7.40 14.47
N SER A 24 7.49 7.80 13.72
CA SER A 24 6.08 7.54 13.98
C SER A 24 5.57 6.19 13.48
N LEU A 25 6.27 5.51 12.56
CA LEU A 25 5.81 4.29 11.89
C LEU A 25 6.38 3.01 12.53
N GLY A 26 7.13 3.09 13.63
CA GLY A 26 7.78 1.92 14.23
C GLY A 26 8.86 1.27 13.34
N PRO A 27 9.54 0.22 13.81
CA PRO A 27 10.67 -0.34 13.09
C PRO A 27 10.23 -1.10 11.83
N ASN A 28 10.80 -0.70 10.69
CA ASN A 28 10.85 -1.41 9.40
C ASN A 28 9.56 -1.47 8.56
N PHE A 29 8.94 -0.33 8.27
CA PHE A 29 8.03 -0.27 7.12
C PHE A 29 8.80 -0.43 5.81
N SER A 30 8.36 -1.38 4.99
CA SER A 30 8.88 -1.58 3.63
C SER A 30 7.74 -1.39 2.64
N GLY A 31 8.00 -0.61 1.59
CA GLY A 31 7.06 -0.37 0.52
C GLY A 31 7.69 -0.58 -0.86
N MET A 32 6.86 -0.55 -1.89
CA MET A 32 7.29 -0.50 -3.27
C MET A 32 6.56 0.62 -4.00
N VAL A 33 7.33 1.47 -4.67
CA VAL A 33 6.79 2.44 -5.61
C VAL A 33 6.65 1.77 -6.96
N LEU A 34 5.47 1.83 -7.54
CA LEU A 34 5.18 1.34 -8.89
C LEU A 34 5.00 2.55 -9.82
N GLU A 35 5.76 2.59 -10.90
CA GLU A 35 5.73 3.66 -11.90
C GLU A 35 5.51 3.07 -13.29
N LEU A 36 4.25 3.07 -13.73
CA LEU A 36 3.86 2.54 -15.03
C LEU A 36 3.85 3.65 -16.08
N PRO A 37 4.26 3.39 -17.34
CA PRO A 37 4.21 4.37 -18.41
C PRO A 37 2.80 4.94 -18.60
N GLY A 38 2.66 6.27 -18.52
CA GLY A 38 1.38 6.96 -18.69
C GLY A 38 0.40 6.79 -17.53
N LYS A 39 0.84 6.27 -16.37
CA LYS A 39 0.03 6.20 -15.14
C LYS A 39 0.72 6.95 -14.00
N PRO A 40 -0.06 7.46 -13.04
CA PRO A 40 0.50 8.08 -11.85
C PRO A 40 1.35 7.08 -11.06
N ARG A 41 2.37 7.61 -10.37
CA ARG A 41 3.23 6.83 -9.49
C ARG A 41 2.45 6.45 -8.23
N THR A 42 2.57 5.20 -7.80
CA THR A 42 1.76 4.66 -6.70
C THR A 42 2.64 3.97 -5.68
N LEU A 43 2.47 4.30 -4.40
CA LEU A 43 3.16 3.64 -3.29
C LEU A 43 2.34 2.44 -2.82
N TYR A 44 2.94 1.26 -2.78
CA TYR A 44 2.36 0.04 -2.21
C TYR A 44 3.01 -0.26 -0.87
N VAL A 45 2.20 -0.52 0.15
CA VAL A 45 2.67 -0.89 1.51
C VAL A 45 1.93 -2.12 2.03
N ASP A 46 2.61 -2.92 2.85
CA ASP A 46 1.98 -4.04 3.56
C ASP A 46 1.23 -3.55 4.79
N GLY A 47 -0.07 -3.84 4.87
CA GLY A 47 -0.91 -3.47 6.00
C GLY A 47 -0.64 -4.27 7.28
N LYS A 48 0.19 -5.32 7.25
CA LYS A 48 0.68 -5.98 8.48
C LYS A 48 1.45 -5.02 9.37
N SER A 49 2.31 -4.19 8.77
CA SER A 49 3.08 -3.17 9.49
C SER A 49 2.16 -2.07 10.06
N ALA A 50 1.01 -1.83 9.43
CA ALA A 50 0.02 -0.87 9.91
C ALA A 50 -0.71 -1.33 11.18
N GLN A 51 -0.77 -2.64 11.47
CA GLN A 51 -1.46 -3.16 12.66
C GLN A 51 -0.73 -2.86 13.97
N SER A 52 0.59 -2.65 13.93
CA SER A 52 1.41 -2.44 15.14
C SER A 52 1.46 -0.98 15.61
N VAL A 53 0.92 -0.05 14.82
CA VAL A 53 0.93 1.40 15.09
C VAL A 53 -0.50 1.93 14.97
N SER A 54 -0.82 3.04 15.63
CA SER A 54 -2.08 3.76 15.44
C SER A 54 -2.34 3.99 13.95
N LEU A 55 -3.22 3.18 13.36
CA LEU A 55 -3.40 3.09 11.91
C LEU A 55 -3.67 4.44 11.26
N ARG A 56 -4.43 5.30 11.95
CA ARG A 56 -4.78 6.64 11.49
C ARG A 56 -3.55 7.53 11.35
N GLU A 57 -2.69 7.55 12.36
CA GLU A 57 -1.46 8.37 12.36
C GLU A 57 -0.45 7.81 11.36
N SER A 58 -0.43 6.49 11.21
CA SER A 58 0.41 5.80 10.21
C SER A 58 -0.02 6.10 8.79
N VAL A 59 -1.32 6.10 8.50
CA VAL A 59 -1.85 6.39 7.15
C VAL A 59 -1.54 7.83 6.75
N VAL A 60 -1.72 8.81 7.63
CA VAL A 60 -1.37 10.20 7.34
C VAL A 60 0.12 10.33 7.05
N ALA A 61 0.99 9.77 7.91
CA ALA A 61 2.44 9.81 7.69
C ALA A 61 2.87 9.11 6.39
N LEU A 62 2.16 8.05 5.97
CA LEU A 62 2.41 7.37 4.70
C LEU A 62 1.92 8.19 3.49
N LEU A 63 0.81 8.91 3.61
CA LEU A 63 0.32 9.82 2.58
C LEU A 63 1.30 10.99 2.41
N ASP A 64 1.73 11.63 3.50
CA ASP A 64 2.72 12.72 3.47
C ASP A 64 4.04 12.24 2.84
N LEU A 65 4.53 11.05 3.22
CA LEU A 65 5.70 10.44 2.62
C LEU A 65 5.53 10.18 1.12
N ALA A 66 4.36 9.64 0.74
CA ALA A 66 4.05 9.31 -0.63
C ALA A 66 4.00 10.56 -1.51
N ASP A 67 3.38 11.64 -1.03
CA ASP A 67 3.30 12.92 -1.71
C ASP A 67 4.66 13.62 -1.77
N GLU A 68 5.18 14.02 -0.60
CA GLU A 68 6.30 14.96 -0.50
C GLU A 68 7.64 14.34 -0.92
N GLN A 69 7.89 13.09 -0.54
CA GLN A 69 9.21 12.47 -0.73
C GLN A 69 9.25 11.57 -1.96
N LEU A 70 8.13 10.97 -2.34
CA LEU A 70 8.06 9.98 -3.40
C LEU A 70 7.32 10.49 -4.65
N ALA A 71 6.66 11.65 -4.59
CA ALA A 71 5.85 12.21 -5.67
C ALA A 71 4.86 11.17 -6.25
N CYS A 72 4.23 10.41 -5.36
CA CYS A 72 3.16 9.47 -5.68
C CYS A 72 1.83 10.21 -5.66
N SER A 73 0.90 9.78 -6.52
CA SER A 73 -0.47 10.32 -6.54
C SER A 73 -1.46 9.40 -5.83
N ALA A 74 -1.02 8.22 -5.41
CA ALA A 74 -1.86 7.27 -4.69
C ALA A 74 -1.03 6.39 -3.75
N LEU A 75 -1.68 5.99 -2.66
CA LEU A 75 -1.22 5.01 -1.68
C LEU A 75 -2.11 3.76 -1.76
N ILE A 76 -1.50 2.60 -1.96
CA ILE A 76 -2.16 1.30 -1.91
C ILE A 76 -1.68 0.54 -0.68
N ILE A 77 -2.63 0.16 0.17
CA ILE A 77 -2.41 -0.71 1.32
C ILE A 77 -2.86 -2.12 0.97
N VAL A 78 -1.95 -3.07 1.11
CA VAL A 78 -2.21 -4.49 0.83
C VAL A 78 -2.59 -5.19 2.13
N LEU A 79 -3.77 -5.82 2.14
CA LEU A 79 -4.32 -6.53 3.29
C LEU A 79 -4.49 -8.01 2.99
N GLU A 80 -4.16 -8.88 3.94
CA GLU A 80 -4.44 -10.31 3.85
C GLU A 80 -5.90 -10.60 4.18
N ARG A 81 -6.58 -11.32 3.28
CA ARG A 81 -7.98 -11.74 3.50
C ARG A 81 -8.14 -12.69 4.68
N SER A 82 -7.11 -13.47 4.99
CA SER A 82 -7.07 -14.38 6.13
C SER A 82 -6.81 -13.67 7.47
N SER A 83 -6.50 -12.37 7.46
CA SER A 83 -6.20 -11.65 8.70
C SER A 83 -7.46 -11.53 9.57
N PRO A 84 -7.40 -11.89 10.87
CA PRO A 84 -8.54 -11.77 11.77
C PRO A 84 -8.96 -10.31 12.00
N THR A 85 -8.05 -9.36 11.77
CA THR A 85 -8.26 -7.92 11.92
C THR A 85 -8.75 -7.24 10.64
N LEU A 86 -8.93 -7.98 9.53
CA LEU A 86 -9.26 -7.41 8.22
C LEU A 86 -10.45 -6.46 8.25
N SER A 87 -11.55 -6.87 8.89
CA SER A 87 -12.79 -6.06 8.94
C SER A 87 -12.56 -4.72 9.64
N GLN A 88 -11.79 -4.73 10.73
CA GLN A 88 -11.44 -3.51 11.46
C GLN A 88 -10.55 -2.60 10.61
N LEU A 89 -9.54 -3.17 9.95
CA LEU A 89 -8.63 -2.44 9.07
C LEU A 89 -9.37 -1.80 7.89
N LEU A 90 -10.22 -2.57 7.21
CA LEU A 90 -11.05 -2.08 6.12
C LEU A 90 -11.93 -0.93 6.60
N HIS A 91 -12.64 -1.11 7.71
CA HIS A 91 -13.49 -0.05 8.25
C HIS A 91 -12.69 1.24 8.54
N SER A 92 -11.54 1.13 9.21
CA SER A 92 -10.66 2.27 9.48
C SER A 92 -10.16 2.96 8.21
N LEU A 93 -9.80 2.20 7.18
CA LEU A 93 -9.30 2.75 5.92
C LEU A 93 -10.40 3.37 5.07
N MET A 94 -11.59 2.76 5.01
CA MET A 94 -12.75 3.35 4.34
C MET A 94 -13.15 4.67 5.02
N TYR A 95 -13.10 4.71 6.36
CA TYR A 95 -13.35 5.94 7.12
C TYR A 95 -12.33 7.04 6.80
N ALA A 96 -11.08 6.67 6.52
CA ALA A 96 -10.01 7.59 6.09
C ALA A 96 -10.12 8.00 4.61
N GLY A 97 -11.19 7.65 3.90
CA GLY A 97 -11.40 7.97 2.49
C GLY A 97 -10.83 6.94 1.52
N GLY A 98 -10.33 5.80 2.01
CA GLY A 98 -9.87 4.72 1.16
C GLY A 98 -11.00 4.00 0.43
N SER A 99 -10.66 3.31 -0.65
CA SER A 99 -11.59 2.49 -1.44
C SER A 99 -10.94 1.17 -1.85
N VAL A 100 -11.74 0.12 -2.02
CA VAL A 100 -11.21 -1.17 -2.49
C VAL A 100 -10.88 -1.09 -3.98
N VAL A 101 -9.63 -1.43 -4.33
CA VAL A 101 -9.18 -1.44 -5.73
C VAL A 101 -9.64 -2.73 -6.40
N THR A 102 -10.54 -2.60 -7.37
CA THR A 102 -11.13 -3.73 -8.10
C THR A 102 -10.49 -4.01 -9.45
N LYS A 103 -9.74 -3.04 -10.01
CA LYS A 103 -9.10 -3.12 -11.33
C LYS A 103 -7.62 -2.74 -11.27
N PRO A 104 -6.79 -3.52 -10.56
CA PRO A 104 -5.36 -3.27 -10.51
C PRO A 104 -4.70 -3.46 -11.89
N PRO A 105 -3.56 -2.81 -12.15
CA PRO A 105 -2.83 -2.96 -13.43
C PRO A 105 -2.23 -4.35 -13.66
N PHE A 106 -2.06 -5.13 -12.58
CA PHE A 106 -1.56 -6.50 -12.60
C PHE A 106 -2.48 -7.40 -11.77
N ASP A 107 -2.53 -8.69 -12.13
CA ASP A 107 -3.31 -9.67 -11.37
C ASP A 107 -2.74 -9.83 -9.96
N VAL A 108 -3.59 -9.52 -8.97
CA VAL A 108 -3.27 -9.62 -7.54
C VAL A 108 -3.58 -11.04 -7.08
N ASP A 109 -2.74 -11.58 -6.20
CA ASP A 109 -3.04 -12.85 -5.52
C ASP A 109 -4.41 -12.75 -4.81
N PRO A 110 -5.34 -13.69 -5.03
CA PRO A 110 -6.66 -13.66 -4.39
C PRO A 110 -6.59 -13.70 -2.85
N ALA A 111 -5.47 -14.11 -2.25
CA ALA A 111 -5.24 -14.03 -0.82
C ALA A 111 -5.20 -12.59 -0.28
N PHE A 112 -5.02 -11.59 -1.15
CA PHE A 112 -4.95 -10.18 -0.76
C PHE A 112 -6.18 -9.36 -1.21
N VAL A 113 -6.35 -8.24 -0.52
CA VAL A 113 -7.23 -7.12 -0.88
C VAL A 113 -6.37 -5.87 -0.96
N LEU A 114 -6.63 -5.05 -1.97
CA LEU A 114 -5.98 -3.75 -2.14
C LEU A 114 -6.95 -2.65 -1.72
N VAL A 115 -6.47 -1.74 -0.88
CA VAL A 115 -7.18 -0.51 -0.51
C VAL A 115 -6.37 0.68 -1.00
N GLY A 116 -6.99 1.51 -1.85
CA GLY A 116 -6.37 2.71 -2.39
C GLY A 116 -6.85 3.97 -1.69
N LEU A 117 -5.92 4.87 -1.43
CA LEU A 117 -6.15 6.24 -0.99
C LEU A 117 -5.49 7.15 -2.04
N GLU A 118 -6.26 8.11 -2.55
CA GLU A 118 -5.76 9.16 -3.44
C GLU A 118 -5.07 10.25 -2.61
N ILE A 119 -4.06 10.88 -3.19
CA ILE A 119 -3.27 11.97 -2.61
C ILE A 119 -3.67 13.29 -3.28
#